data_AF-A0A918YTP1-F1
#
_entry.id   AF-A0A918YTP1-F1
#
_cell.length_a   1.000
_cell.length_b   1.000
_cell.length_c   1.000
_cell.angle_alpha   90.00
_cell.angle_beta   90.00
_cell.angle_gamma   90.00
#
_symmetry.space_group_name_H-M   'P 1'
#
loop_
_entity.id
_entity.type
_entity.pdbx_description
1 polymer ?
#
loop_
_entity_poly.entity_id
_entity_poly.type
_entity_poly.pdbx_seq_one_letter_code
_entity_poly.pdbx_strand_id
1 'polypeptide(L)'
;MAVGIALAGIGLAIMAVFVFVSVDGGYLSILPGMLAMGIAMGLSMTPSCEAITSSLPREKQGVASADNDVTREFGTALGVALLGALLSAGYRTAIDDRLDSIPRGTADTAREGIANAVEAAGSAGSRAQDLVHAAQQSFVDG
;
A
#
# COMPACT_ATOMS: atom_id res chain seq x y z
N MET A 1 -10.83 5.43 -18.59
CA MET A 1 -9.47 5.63 -18.03
C MET A 1 -9.41 6.80 -17.05
N ALA A 2 -9.47 8.07 -17.47
CA ALA A 2 -9.28 9.22 -16.57
C ALA A 2 -10.23 9.25 -15.36
N VAL A 3 -11.52 8.95 -15.56
CA VAL A 3 -12.51 8.86 -14.48
C VAL A 3 -12.17 7.76 -13.47
N GLY A 4 -11.72 6.59 -13.94
CA GLY A 4 -11.35 5.50 -13.05
C GLY A 4 -10.08 5.81 -12.25
N ILE A 5 -9.06 6.42 -12.87
CA ILE A 5 -7.85 6.87 -12.17
C ILE A 5 -8.18 7.95 -11.13
N ALA A 6 -9.02 8.92 -11.49
CA ALA A 6 -9.46 9.96 -10.56
C ALA A 6 -10.23 9.36 -9.38
N LEU A 7 -11.11 8.38 -9.63
CA LEU A 7 -11.85 7.67 -8.60
C LEU A 7 -10.91 6.86 -7.68
N ALA A 8 -9.88 6.21 -8.22
CA ALA A 8 -8.86 5.53 -7.41
C ALA A 8 -8.15 6.53 -6.48
N GLY A 9 -7.69 7.66 -7.03
CA GLY A 9 -7.00 8.69 -6.26
C GLY A 9 -7.88 9.31 -5.17
N ILE A 10 -9.14 9.62 -5.48
CA ILE A 10 -10.12 10.14 -4.52
C ILE A 10 -10.42 9.09 -3.44
N GLY A 11 -10.60 7.82 -3.82
CA GLY A 11 -10.83 6.73 -2.87
C GLY A 11 -9.67 6.57 -1.89
N LEU A 12 -8.43 6.59 -2.38
CA LEU A 12 -7.23 6.54 -1.54
C LEU A 12 -7.10 7.79 -0.66
N ALA A 13 -7.37 8.98 -1.20
CA ALA A 13 -7.33 10.22 -0.44
C ALA A 13 -8.39 10.25 0.68
N ILE A 14 -9.60 9.76 0.40
CA ILE A 14 -10.66 9.65 1.43
C ILE A 14 -10.24 8.68 2.52
N MET A 15 -9.66 7.52 2.16
CA MET A 15 -9.14 6.57 3.15
C MET A 15 -8.02 7.15 4.01
N ALA A 16 -7.11 7.91 3.41
CA ALA A 16 -6.00 8.55 4.11
C ALA A 16 -6.47 9.72 5.02
N VAL A 17 -7.43 10.53 4.56
CA VAL A 17 -7.83 11.77 5.26
C VAL A 17 -8.87 11.52 6.34
N PHE A 18 -9.82 10.60 6.13
CA PHE A 18 -10.95 10.42 7.04
C PHE A 18 -10.71 9.37 8.14
N VAL A 19 -9.46 8.92 8.34
CA VAL A 19 -9.06 7.94 9.38
C VAL A 19 -10.01 6.74 9.41
N PHE A 20 -10.46 6.30 8.23
CA PHE A 20 -11.32 5.12 8.17
C PHE A 20 -10.53 3.88 8.52
N VAL A 21 -9.23 3.85 8.22
CA VAL A 21 -8.32 2.75 8.57
C VAL A 21 -7.83 2.94 10.00
N SER A 22 -8.12 1.96 10.85
CA SER A 22 -7.66 1.93 12.24
C SER A 22 -7.31 0.50 12.61
N VAL A 23 -6.31 0.34 13.48
CA VAL A 23 -5.92 -0.95 14.05
C VAL A 23 -7.13 -1.64 14.71
N ASP A 24 -7.98 -0.86 15.37
CA ASP A 24 -9.17 -1.35 16.10
C ASP A 24 -10.46 -1.34 15.25
N GLY A 25 -10.42 -0.77 14.05
CA GLY A 25 -11.62 -0.55 13.21
C GLY A 25 -12.17 -1.81 12.53
N GLY A 26 -11.41 -2.92 12.53
CA GLY A 26 -11.78 -4.17 11.88
C GLY A 26 -11.95 -4.06 10.35
N TYR A 27 -12.61 -5.03 9.73
CA TYR A 27 -12.72 -5.09 8.26
C TYR A 27 -13.53 -3.93 7.64
N LEU A 28 -14.53 -3.41 8.34
CA LEU A 28 -15.38 -2.33 7.83
C LEU A 28 -14.61 -1.02 7.63
N SER A 29 -13.47 -0.88 8.31
CA SER A 29 -12.54 0.25 8.22
C SER A 29 -11.92 0.37 6.81
N ILE A 30 -11.58 -0.77 6.18
CA ILE A 30 -10.91 -0.85 4.87
C ILE A 30 -11.87 -1.13 3.70
N LEU A 31 -13.06 -1.67 3.99
CA LEU A 31 -14.04 -2.09 2.99
C LEU A 31 -14.39 -0.98 1.97
N PRO A 32 -14.64 0.28 2.36
CA PRO A 32 -14.94 1.34 1.39
C PRO A 32 -13.80 1.60 0.41
N GLY A 33 -12.55 1.55 0.88
CA GLY A 33 -11.36 1.69 0.04
C GLY A 33 -11.21 0.54 -0.96
N MET A 34 -11.46 -0.70 -0.51
CA MET A 34 -11.46 -1.88 -1.39
C MET A 34 -12.53 -1.80 -2.47
N LEU A 35 -13.75 -1.36 -2.13
CA LEU A 35 -14.84 -1.16 -3.09
C LEU A 35 -14.50 -0.05 -4.10
N ALA A 36 -13.96 1.07 -3.64
CA ALA A 36 -13.53 2.16 -4.51
C ALA A 36 -12.44 1.71 -5.49
N MET A 37 -11.45 0.96 -5.02
CA MET A 37 -10.41 0.33 -5.86
C MET A 37 -11.01 -0.59 -6.93
N GLY A 38 -11.93 -1.48 -6.55
CA GLY A 38 -12.59 -2.39 -7.49
C GLY A 38 -13.35 -1.66 -8.61
N ILE A 39 -14.11 -0.62 -8.25
CA ILE A 39 -14.84 0.21 -9.22
C ILE A 39 -13.86 0.98 -10.12
N ALA A 40 -12.83 1.58 -9.53
CA ALA A 40 -11.81 2.33 -10.25
C ALA A 40 -11.04 1.46 -11.25
N MET A 41 -10.71 0.22 -10.87
CA MET A 41 -10.09 -0.76 -11.76
C MET A 41 -11.00 -1.09 -12.94
N GLY A 42 -12.28 -1.36 -12.71
CA GLY A 42 -13.25 -1.64 -13.78
C GLY A 42 -13.40 -0.50 -14.78
N LEU A 43 -13.39 0.75 -14.31
CA LEU A 43 -13.51 1.96 -15.14
C LEU A 43 -12.21 2.35 -15.88
N SER A 44 -11.07 1.77 -15.47
CA SER A 44 -9.76 2.08 -16.03
C SER A 44 -9.24 0.98 -16.95
N MET A 45 -9.28 -0.28 -16.51
CA MET A 45 -8.63 -1.41 -17.19
C MET A 45 -9.17 -1.64 -18.60
N THR A 46 -10.49 -1.74 -18.77
CA THR A 46 -11.11 -2.01 -20.07
C THR A 46 -10.75 -0.97 -21.14
N PRO A 47 -10.97 0.34 -20.92
CA PRO A 47 -10.61 1.35 -21.94
C PRO A 47 -9.09 1.50 -22.14
N SER A 48 -8.25 1.18 -21.14
CA SER A 48 -6.79 1.19 -21.33
C SER A 48 -6.33 0.09 -22.28
N CYS A 49 -6.85 -1.12 -22.11
CA CYS A 49 -6.56 -2.24 -23.00
C CYS A 49 -7.06 -1.98 -24.43
N GLU A 50 -8.27 -1.44 -24.56
CA GLU A 50 -8.84 -1.06 -25.86
C GLU A 50 -8.00 0.02 -26.55
N ALA A 51 -7.55 1.05 -25.83
CA ALA A 51 -6.72 2.12 -26.39
C ALA A 51 -5.39 1.59 -26.97
N ILE A 52 -4.75 0.63 -26.30
CA ILE A 52 -3.50 0.04 -26.78
C ILE A 52 -3.76 -0.88 -27.97
N THR A 53 -4.72 -1.81 -27.84
CA THR A 53 -5.01 -2.80 -28.89
C THR A 53 -5.60 -2.20 -30.16
N SER A 54 -6.37 -1.12 -30.06
CA SER A 54 -6.94 -0.41 -31.22
C SER A 54 -5.96 0.52 -31.92
N SER A 55 -4.80 0.81 -31.31
CA SER A 55 -3.78 1.69 -31.91
C SER A 55 -3.05 1.08 -33.11
N LEU A 56 -3.18 -0.23 -33.30
CA LEU A 56 -2.45 -1.01 -34.30
C LEU A 56 -3.40 -1.83 -35.19
N PRO A 57 -3.06 -2.03 -36.48
CA PRO A 57 -3.80 -2.92 -37.37
C PRO A 57 -3.89 -4.36 -36.87
N ARG A 58 -4.84 -5.14 -37.40
CA ARG A 58 -5.08 -6.55 -37.00
C ARG A 58 -3.84 -7.43 -37.15
N GLU A 59 -3.01 -7.16 -38.15
CA GLU A 59 -1.79 -7.91 -38.45
C GLU A 59 -0.69 -7.69 -37.40
N LYS A 60 -0.82 -6.63 -36.57
CA LYS A 60 0.15 -6.25 -35.53
C LYS A 60 -0.41 -6.40 -34.11
N GLN A 61 -1.50 -7.13 -33.93
CA GLN A 61 -2.12 -7.33 -32.61
C GLN A 61 -1.19 -8.04 -31.62
N GLY A 62 -0.28 -8.89 -32.11
CA GLY A 62 0.77 -9.48 -31.27
C GLY A 62 1.70 -8.42 -30.66
N VAL A 63 2.03 -7.37 -31.41
CA VAL A 63 2.83 -6.24 -30.91
C VAL A 63 2.02 -5.40 -29.92
N ALA A 64 0.75 -5.14 -30.21
CA ALA A 64 -0.13 -4.40 -29.32
C ALA A 64 -0.34 -5.10 -27.97
N SER A 65 -0.50 -6.43 -27.98
CA SER A 65 -0.61 -7.23 -26.75
C SER A 65 0.69 -7.21 -25.95
N ALA A 66 1.84 -7.37 -26.60
CA ALA A 66 3.13 -7.32 -25.93
C ALA A 66 3.37 -5.95 -25.26
N ASP A 67 3.01 -4.86 -25.94
CA ASP A 67 3.12 -3.50 -25.39
C ASP A 67 2.20 -3.29 -24.18
N ASN A 68 0.97 -3.81 -24.26
CA ASN A 68 0.03 -3.79 -23.13
C ASN A 68 0.56 -4.55 -21.91
N ASP A 69 1.16 -5.74 -22.12
CA ASP A 69 1.74 -6.52 -21.04
C ASP A 69 2.96 -5.82 -20.42
N VAL A 70 3.89 -5.31 -21.22
CA VAL A 70 5.04 -4.53 -20.73
C VAL A 70 4.59 -3.32 -19.93
N THR A 71 3.59 -2.58 -20.42
CA THR A 71 3.03 -1.42 -19.73
C THR A 71 2.45 -1.81 -18.36
N ARG A 72 1.74 -2.94 -18.30
CA ARG A 72 1.14 -3.44 -17.07
C ARG A 72 2.19 -3.93 -16.08
N GLU A 73 3.17 -4.69 -16.54
CA GLU A 73 4.26 -5.20 -15.70
C GLU A 73 5.11 -4.04 -15.15
N PHE A 74 5.46 -3.08 -16.00
CA PHE A 74 6.20 -1.89 -15.60
C PHE A 74 5.41 -1.05 -14.59
N GLY A 75 4.12 -0.77 -14.89
CA GLY A 75 3.26 -0.02 -13.98
C GLY A 75 3.07 -0.71 -12.63
N THR A 76 2.96 -2.04 -12.63
CA THR A 76 2.87 -2.84 -11.39
C THR A 76 4.17 -2.74 -10.58
N ALA A 77 5.32 -2.94 -11.22
CA ALA A 77 6.62 -2.87 -10.56
C ALA A 77 6.87 -1.47 -9.96
N LEU A 78 6.60 -0.41 -10.73
CA LEU A 78 6.73 0.97 -10.27
C LEU A 78 5.76 1.27 -9.11
N GLY A 79 4.50 0.84 -9.22
CA GLY A 79 3.50 1.03 -8.19
C GLY A 79 3.88 0.35 -6.88
N VAL A 80 4.32 -0.91 -6.93
CA VAL A 80 4.80 -1.66 -5.76
C VAL A 80 6.01 -0.98 -5.13
N ALA A 81 6.98 -0.53 -5.93
CA ALA A 81 8.17 0.15 -5.43
C ALA A 81 7.83 1.48 -4.74
N LEU A 82 6.95 2.29 -5.34
CA LEU A 82 6.52 3.56 -4.75
C LEU A 82 5.73 3.37 -3.46
N LEU A 83 4.77 2.43 -3.44
CA LEU A 83 4.00 2.14 -2.24
C LEU A 83 4.88 1.59 -1.11
N GLY A 84 5.83 0.70 -1.44
CA GLY A 84 6.79 0.17 -0.46
C GLY A 84 7.70 1.26 0.11
N ALA A 85 8.19 2.18 -0.73
CA ALA A 85 9.01 3.30 -0.28
C ALA A 85 8.23 4.27 0.63
N LEU A 86 6.99 4.61 0.25
CA LEU A 86 6.11 5.46 1.06
C LEU A 86 5.81 4.81 2.41
N LEU A 87 5.37 3.54 2.40
CA LEU A 87 5.06 2.78 3.62
C LEU A 87 6.28 2.65 4.53
N SER A 88 7.45 2.36 3.97
CA SER A 88 8.69 2.24 4.75
C SER A 88 9.11 3.58 5.38
N ALA A 89 9.02 4.68 4.62
CA ALA A 89 9.34 6.02 5.13
C ALA A 89 8.32 6.50 6.19
N GLY A 90 7.03 6.29 5.93
CA GLY A 90 5.94 6.63 6.84
C GLY A 90 6.04 5.84 8.14
N TYR A 91 6.15 4.51 8.06
CA TYR A 91 6.33 3.63 9.21
C TYR A 91 7.51 4.05 10.09
N ARG A 92 8.67 4.27 9.48
CA ARG A 92 9.88 4.67 10.21
C ARG A 92 9.70 6.00 10.94
N THR A 93 9.03 6.95 10.31
CA THR A 93 8.70 8.24 10.92
C THR A 93 7.71 8.09 12.07
N ALA A 94 6.68 7.25 11.89
CA ALA A 94 5.62 7.05 12.87
C ALA A 94 6.07 6.24 14.10
N ILE A 95 6.99 5.28 13.93
CA ILE A 95 7.43 4.42 15.04
C ILE A 95 8.48 5.08 15.93
N ASP A 96 9.26 6.03 15.41
CA ASP A 96 10.39 6.63 16.14
C ASP A 96 9.96 7.22 17.50
N ASP A 97 8.86 7.97 17.53
CA ASP A 97 8.33 8.61 18.75
C ASP A 97 7.72 7.58 19.74
N ARG A 98 7.54 6.33 19.32
CA ARG A 98 6.88 5.28 20.10
C ARG A 98 7.87 4.29 20.74
N LEU A 99 9.17 4.44 20.48
CA LEU A 99 10.22 3.52 20.93
C LEU A 99 11.01 4.00 22.15
N ASP A 100 10.69 5.16 22.73
CA ASP A 100 11.44 5.78 23.85
C ASP A 100 11.63 4.86 25.07
N SER A 101 10.68 3.96 25.33
CA SER A 101 10.70 3.02 26.46
C SER A 101 11.31 1.65 26.11
N ILE A 102 11.73 1.44 24.86
CA ILE A 102 12.23 0.18 24.33
C ILE A 102 13.77 0.19 24.32
N PRO A 103 14.44 -0.91 24.73
CA PRO A 103 15.90 -1.00 24.64
C PRO A 103 16.41 -0.75 23.22
N ARG A 104 17.50 0.01 23.08
CA ARG A 104 18.02 0.48 21.77
C ARG A 104 18.19 -0.63 20.73
N GLY A 105 18.73 -1.79 21.12
CA GLY A 105 18.91 -2.91 20.18
C GLY A 105 17.58 -3.44 19.62
N THR A 106 16.54 -3.55 20.46
CA THR A 106 15.20 -3.97 20.05
C THR A 106 14.50 -2.86 19.24
N ALA A 107 14.70 -1.60 19.63
CA ALA A 107 14.15 -0.44 18.93
C ALA A 107 14.73 -0.30 17.51
N ASP A 108 16.03 -0.52 17.34
CA ASP A 108 16.69 -0.45 16.03
C ASP A 108 16.17 -1.53 15.07
N THR A 109 15.98 -2.77 15.56
CA THR A 109 15.31 -3.83 14.76
C THR A 109 13.86 -3.46 14.46
N ALA A 110 13.11 -2.92 15.42
CA ALA A 110 11.72 -2.53 15.20
C ALA A 110 11.56 -1.44 14.14
N ARG A 111 12.52 -0.52 14.00
CA ARG A 111 12.53 0.53 12.97
C ARG A 111 12.64 0.00 11.54
N GLU A 112 13.16 -1.20 11.35
CA GLU A 112 13.34 -1.80 10.02
C GLU A 112 12.01 -2.22 9.39
N GLY A 113 10.96 -2.42 10.19
CA GLY A 113 9.62 -2.73 9.71
C GLY A 113 8.77 -3.47 10.74
N ILE A 114 7.47 -3.53 10.48
CA ILE A 114 6.51 -4.19 11.37
C ILE A 114 6.84 -5.68 11.58
N ALA A 115 7.32 -6.39 10.55
CA ALA A 115 7.73 -7.78 10.67
C ALA A 115 8.90 -7.94 11.66
N ASN A 116 9.92 -7.08 11.51
CA ASN A 116 11.07 -7.03 12.41
C ASN A 116 10.67 -6.64 13.84
N ALA A 117 9.72 -5.71 14.01
CA ALA A 117 9.20 -5.34 15.32
C ALA A 117 8.46 -6.50 16.02
N VAL A 118 7.66 -7.27 15.28
CA VAL A 118 6.99 -8.47 15.79
C VAL A 118 7.98 -9.56 16.18
N GLU A 119 9.04 -9.76 15.38
CA GLU A 119 10.13 -10.67 15.70
C GLU A 119 10.89 -10.22 16.97
N ALA A 120 11.27 -8.94 17.02
CA ALA A 120 11.99 -8.34 18.13
C ALA A 120 11.19 -8.36 19.44
N ALA A 121 9.85 -8.29 19.36
CA ALA A 121 8.96 -8.38 20.51
C ALA A 121 9.12 -9.70 21.29
N GLY A 122 9.51 -10.79 20.62
CA GLY A 122 9.82 -12.06 21.30
C GLY A 122 10.95 -11.95 22.34
N SER A 123 11.82 -10.96 22.20
CA SER A 123 12.92 -10.66 23.13
C SER A 123 12.64 -9.51 24.10
N ALA A 124 11.51 -8.82 23.95
CA ALA A 124 11.17 -7.60 24.70
C ALA A 124 10.56 -7.85 26.10
N GLY A 125 10.37 -9.11 26.48
CA GLY A 125 9.84 -9.50 27.79
C GLY A 125 8.43 -8.93 28.04
N SER A 126 8.24 -8.22 29.15
CA SER A 126 6.93 -7.64 29.50
C SER A 126 6.44 -6.56 28.53
N ARG A 127 7.32 -6.01 27.68
CA ARG A 127 7.00 -4.93 26.71
C ARG A 127 6.68 -5.46 25.31
N ALA A 128 6.60 -6.78 25.14
CA ALA A 128 6.34 -7.41 23.84
C ALA A 128 5.02 -6.92 23.23
N GLN A 129 3.94 -6.86 24.02
CA GLN A 129 2.63 -6.42 23.53
C GLN A 129 2.64 -4.93 23.16
N ASP A 130 3.28 -4.09 23.98
CA ASP A 130 3.40 -2.66 23.70
C ASP A 130 4.17 -2.41 22.40
N LEU A 131 5.25 -3.16 22.15
CA LEU A 131 6.03 -3.05 20.93
C LEU A 131 5.23 -3.47 19.68
N VAL A 132 4.50 -4.58 19.75
CA VAL A 132 3.65 -5.04 18.65
C VAL A 132 2.54 -4.02 18.36
N HIS A 133 1.90 -3.50 19.40
CA HIS A 133 0.83 -2.51 19.24
C HIS A 133 1.36 -1.19 18.67
N ALA A 134 2.51 -0.70 19.17
CA ALA A 134 3.18 0.48 18.62
C ALA A 134 3.55 0.29 17.15
N ALA A 135 4.03 -0.90 16.76
CA ALA A 135 4.34 -1.22 15.37
C ALA A 135 3.09 -1.28 14.49
N GLN A 136 2.00 -1.87 14.97
CA GLN A 136 0.71 -1.90 14.26
C GLN A 136 0.14 -0.50 14.04
N GLN A 137 0.17 0.35 15.07
CA GLN A 137 -0.27 1.75 14.95
C GLN A 137 0.60 2.52 13.96
N SER A 138 1.93 2.39 14.06
CA SER A 138 2.86 3.07 13.16
C SER A 138 2.73 2.62 11.71
N PHE A 139 2.30 1.39 11.47
CA PHE A 139 2.01 0.87 10.13
C PHE A 139 0.70 1.40 9.54
N VAL A 140 -0.28 1.74 10.37
CA VAL A 140 -1.54 2.35 9.93
C VAL A 140 -1.39 3.85 9.74
N ASP A 141 -0.61 4.52 10.59
CA ASP A 141 -0.43 5.97 10.56
C ASP A 141 0.58 6.44 9.50
N GLY A 142 1.54 5.59 9.14
CA GLY A 142 2.63 5.87 8.21
C GLY A 142 2.27 5.59 6.76
#